data_AF-A0A8B7NCG4-F1
#
_entry.id   AF-A0A8B7NCG4-F1
#
_cell.length_a   1.000
_cell.length_b   1.000
_cell.length_c   1.000
_cell.angle_alpha   90.00
_cell.angle_beta   90.00
_cell.angle_gamma   90.00
#
_symmetry.space_group_name_H-M   'P 1'
#
loop_
_entity.id
_entity.type
_entity.pdbx_description
1 polymer ?
#
loop_
_entity_poly.entity_id
_entity_poly.type
_entity_poly.pdbx_seq_one_letter_code
_entity_poly.pdbx_strand_id
1 'polypeptide(L)'
;MNIVVLFIAVGLCQAVAQTTRKPGLNDLPDDVSLLDLNTTHIDYFLADQPDVELFTECFLDLKSCTSKPARSLIKEILKLGYQGHCSKCNAVEQEHMHAIVYHFIKEYSTKYSSYWRRVLPRLGYLLYESD
;
A
#
# COMPACT_ATOMS: atom_id res chain seq x y z
N MET A 1 19.84 1.16 -67.95
CA MET A 1 20.27 -0.05 -67.22
C MET A 1 21.42 0.35 -66.31
N ASN A 2 21.41 0.29 -64.98
CA ASN A 2 20.43 -0.01 -63.94
C ASN A 2 20.93 0.76 -62.70
N ILE A 3 20.05 1.49 -62.01
CA ILE A 3 20.36 2.12 -60.71
C ILE A 3 20.04 1.07 -59.64
N VAL A 4 21.05 0.59 -58.94
CA VAL A 4 20.87 -0.29 -57.78
C VAL A 4 20.81 0.59 -56.53
N VAL A 5 19.58 0.88 -56.07
CA VAL A 5 19.32 1.50 -54.76
C VAL A 5 19.30 0.39 -53.71
N LEU A 6 20.36 0.28 -52.92
CA LEU A 6 20.38 -0.60 -51.74
C LEU A 6 19.78 0.17 -50.55
N PHE A 7 18.56 -0.22 -50.17
CA PHE A 7 17.90 0.27 -48.97
C PHE A 7 18.61 -0.30 -47.74
N ILE A 8 19.29 0.55 -46.98
CA ILE A 8 19.77 0.23 -45.63
C ILE A 8 18.54 0.29 -44.72
N ALA A 9 17.96 -0.87 -44.42
CA ALA A 9 16.95 -1.00 -43.39
C ALA A 9 17.62 -0.78 -42.03
N VAL A 10 17.53 0.44 -41.51
CA VAL A 10 17.88 0.77 -40.12
C VAL A 10 16.78 0.15 -39.24
N GLY A 11 17.04 -1.06 -38.76
CA GLY A 11 16.24 -1.70 -37.73
C GLY A 11 16.32 -0.90 -36.44
N LEU A 12 15.33 -0.04 -36.22
CA LEU A 12 15.08 0.58 -34.92
C LEU A 12 14.67 -0.52 -33.94
N CYS A 13 15.64 -1.06 -33.20
CA CYS A 13 15.38 -1.75 -31.94
C CYS A 13 14.74 -0.74 -30.98
N GLN A 14 13.41 -0.65 -30.98
CA GLN A 14 12.68 -0.02 -29.90
C GLN A 14 12.77 -0.96 -28.69
N ALA A 15 13.79 -0.74 -27.86
CA ALA A 15 13.77 -1.25 -26.50
C ALA A 15 12.63 -0.54 -25.78
N VAL A 16 11.46 -1.20 -25.76
CA VAL A 16 10.35 -0.79 -24.89
C VAL A 16 10.87 -0.95 -23.47
N ALA A 17 11.28 0.15 -22.85
CA ALA A 17 11.55 0.19 -21.42
C ALA A 17 10.23 -0.09 -20.72
N GLN A 18 9.97 -1.37 -20.41
CA GLN A 18 8.93 -1.74 -19.48
C GLN A 18 9.37 -1.22 -18.12
N THR A 19 8.90 -0.03 -17.76
CA THR A 19 8.84 0.38 -16.36
C THR A 19 8.00 -0.68 -15.67
N THR A 20 8.66 -1.57 -14.91
CA THR A 20 7.98 -2.48 -14.00
C THR A 20 7.28 -1.61 -12.97
N ARG A 21 5.99 -1.31 -13.22
CA ARG A 21 5.13 -0.63 -12.26
C ARG A 21 5.17 -1.46 -10.99
N LYS A 22 5.64 -0.87 -9.88
CA LYS A 22 5.59 -1.52 -8.58
C LYS A 22 4.10 -1.69 -8.19
N PRO A 23 3.72 -2.83 -7.58
CA PRO A 23 2.35 -3.06 -7.17
C PRO A 23 1.85 -1.96 -6.22
N GLY A 24 0.75 -1.31 -6.56
CA GLY A 24 0.08 -0.30 -5.74
C GLY A 24 -1.10 -0.87 -4.96
N LEU A 25 -1.83 0.01 -4.26
CA LEU A 25 -3.04 -0.31 -3.50
C LEU A 25 -4.11 -0.98 -4.37
N ASN A 26 -4.22 -0.56 -5.63
CA ASN A 26 -5.19 -1.10 -6.58
C ASN A 26 -4.78 -2.47 -7.16
N ASP A 27 -3.54 -2.91 -6.91
CA ASP A 27 -3.05 -4.25 -7.29
C ASP A 27 -3.24 -5.28 -6.17
N LEU A 28 -3.72 -4.86 -4.99
CA LEU A 28 -4.11 -5.75 -3.91
C LEU A 28 -5.46 -6.42 -4.20
N PRO A 29 -5.71 -7.62 -3.64
CA PRO A 29 -7.01 -8.28 -3.78
C PRO A 29 -8.14 -7.47 -3.15
N ASP A 30 -9.37 -7.70 -3.60
CA ASP A 30 -10.56 -7.03 -3.07
C ASP A 30 -10.79 -7.32 -1.57
N ASP A 31 -10.29 -8.45 -1.08
CA ASP A 31 -10.40 -8.99 0.28
C ASP A 31 -9.05 -9.09 0.99
N VAL A 32 -8.31 -7.98 1.02
CA VAL A 32 -7.01 -7.88 1.71
C VAL A 32 -7.08 -8.39 3.15
N SER A 33 -6.14 -9.28 3.50
CA SER A 33 -5.81 -9.73 4.85
C SER A 33 -4.46 -9.15 5.26
N LEU A 34 -4.37 -8.59 6.47
CA LEU A 34 -3.10 -8.06 6.99
C LEU A 34 -2.04 -9.17 7.20
N LEU A 35 -2.47 -10.43 7.39
CA LEU A 35 -1.55 -11.57 7.56
C LEU A 35 -0.88 -12.02 6.26
N ASP A 36 -1.42 -11.63 5.12
CA ASP A 36 -0.84 -11.94 3.80
C ASP A 36 0.10 -10.83 3.31
N LEU A 37 0.17 -9.72 4.05
CA LEU A 37 1.03 -8.59 3.71
C LEU A 37 2.43 -8.77 4.32
N ASN A 38 3.35 -7.93 3.89
CA ASN A 38 4.67 -7.80 4.50
C ASN A 38 5.12 -6.35 4.35
N THR A 39 6.25 -5.99 4.94
CA THR A 39 6.76 -4.61 4.90
C THR A 39 7.04 -4.12 3.49
N THR A 40 7.43 -5.00 2.55
CA THR A 40 7.64 -4.64 1.14
C THR A 40 6.34 -4.23 0.45
N HIS A 41 5.22 -4.91 0.72
CA HIS A 41 3.91 -4.48 0.22
C HIS A 41 3.53 -3.09 0.76
N ILE A 42 3.81 -2.83 2.04
CA ILE A 42 3.59 -1.51 2.65
C ILE A 42 4.48 -0.44 1.99
N ASP A 43 5.75 -0.76 1.72
CA ASP A 43 6.68 0.15 1.05
C ASP A 43 6.25 0.49 -0.37
N TYR A 44 5.73 -0.49 -1.12
CA TYR A 44 5.23 -0.25 -2.47
C TYR A 44 3.98 0.62 -2.46
N PHE A 45 3.03 0.33 -1.57
CA PHE A 45 1.87 1.19 -1.35
C PHE A 45 2.28 2.63 -0.99
N LEU A 46 3.18 2.80 -0.01
CA LEU A 46 3.63 4.11 0.45
C LEU A 46 4.57 4.83 -0.55
N ALA A 47 5.02 4.16 -1.61
CA ALA A 47 5.80 4.79 -2.67
C ALA A 47 4.92 5.51 -3.72
N ASP A 48 3.62 5.22 -3.77
CA ASP A 48 2.67 5.81 -4.71
C ASP A 48 1.75 6.82 -4.00
N GLN A 49 2.08 8.12 -4.12
CA GLN A 49 1.33 9.19 -3.45
C GLN A 49 -0.19 9.18 -3.78
N PRO A 50 -0.62 9.03 -5.05
CA PRO A 50 -2.02 8.80 -5.41
C PRO A 50 -2.72 7.69 -4.60
N ASP A 51 -2.06 6.57 -4.38
CA ASP A 51 -2.62 5.46 -3.59
C ASP A 51 -2.73 5.85 -2.11
N VAL A 52 -1.73 6.55 -1.56
CA VAL A 52 -1.79 7.05 -0.18
C VAL A 52 -2.92 8.06 0.01
N GLU A 53 -3.11 8.96 -0.96
CA GLU A 53 -4.21 9.94 -0.94
C GLU A 53 -5.56 9.22 -0.99
N LEU A 54 -5.74 8.28 -1.92
CA LEU A 54 -6.94 7.45 -2.02
C LEU A 54 -7.21 6.70 -0.71
N PHE A 55 -6.20 6.05 -0.14
CA PHE A 55 -6.31 5.36 1.14
C PHE A 55 -6.73 6.32 2.26
N THR A 56 -6.13 7.52 2.31
CA THR A 56 -6.45 8.55 3.31
C THR A 56 -7.90 8.99 3.22
N GLU A 57 -8.37 9.33 2.02
CA GLU A 57 -9.76 9.75 1.83
C GLU A 57 -10.73 8.62 2.14
N CYS A 58 -10.41 7.40 1.72
CA CYS A 58 -11.17 6.20 2.07
C CYS A 58 -11.21 5.95 3.59
N PHE A 59 -10.14 6.28 4.31
CA PHE A 59 -10.09 6.16 5.76
C PHE A 59 -11.02 7.17 6.44
N LEU A 60 -11.06 8.40 5.93
CA LEU A 60 -11.88 9.48 6.47
C LEU A 60 -13.37 9.26 6.18
N ASP A 61 -13.72 8.75 5.00
CA ASP A 61 -15.08 8.37 4.63
C ASP A 61 -15.16 6.97 4.01
N LEU A 62 -15.15 5.97 4.88
CA LEU A 62 -15.22 4.56 4.48
C LEU A 62 -16.52 4.22 3.73
N LYS A 63 -17.60 4.99 3.92
CA LYS A 63 -18.90 4.73 3.29
C LYS A 63 -18.90 5.12 1.82
N SER A 64 -18.26 6.23 1.46
CA SER A 64 -18.16 6.69 0.07
C SER A 64 -16.99 6.09 -0.69
N CYS A 65 -16.02 5.47 0.00
CA CYS A 65 -14.87 4.83 -0.63
C CYS A 65 -15.27 3.75 -1.65
N THR A 66 -14.87 3.93 -2.91
CA THR A 66 -15.14 3.02 -4.02
C THR A 66 -14.07 1.93 -4.18
N SER A 67 -12.84 2.20 -3.75
CA SER A 67 -11.73 1.23 -3.80
C SER A 67 -11.95 0.10 -2.81
N LYS A 68 -12.29 -1.09 -3.33
CA LYS A 68 -12.51 -2.27 -2.47
C LYS A 68 -11.25 -2.69 -1.71
N PRO A 69 -10.05 -2.74 -2.32
CA PRO A 69 -8.84 -3.10 -1.58
C PRO A 69 -8.55 -2.11 -0.45
N ALA A 70 -8.67 -0.80 -0.70
CA ALA A 70 -8.50 0.22 0.32
C ALA A 70 -9.47 0.01 1.49
N ARG A 71 -10.77 -0.17 1.20
CA ARG A 71 -11.76 -0.45 2.26
C ARG A 71 -11.45 -1.72 3.04
N SER A 72 -11.03 -2.79 2.36
CA SER A 72 -10.73 -4.06 3.03
C SER A 72 -9.56 -3.88 3.98
N LEU A 73 -8.47 -3.28 3.51
CA LEU A 73 -7.29 -2.99 4.31
C LEU A 73 -7.63 -2.09 5.52
N ILE A 74 -8.43 -1.04 5.32
CA ILE A 74 -8.88 -0.16 6.41
C ILE A 74 -9.68 -0.95 7.45
N LYS A 75 -10.60 -1.82 7.01
CA LYS A 75 -11.38 -2.66 7.93
C LYS A 75 -10.50 -3.62 8.71
N GLU A 76 -9.48 -4.21 8.10
CA GLU A 76 -8.53 -5.06 8.81
C GLU A 76 -7.77 -4.27 9.88
N ILE A 77 -7.27 -3.07 9.56
CA ILE A 77 -6.59 -2.20 10.53
C ILE A 77 -7.53 -1.83 11.69
N LEU A 78 -8.78 -1.49 11.39
CA LEU A 78 -9.79 -1.13 12.39
C LEU A 78 -10.24 -2.31 13.28
N LYS A 79 -9.98 -3.55 12.88
CA LYS A 79 -10.24 -4.74 13.72
C LYS A 79 -9.15 -4.99 14.75
N LEU A 80 -7.98 -4.38 14.57
CA LEU A 80 -6.89 -4.51 15.53
C LEU A 80 -7.26 -3.83 16.84
N GLY A 81 -6.77 -4.40 17.94
CA GLY A 81 -6.77 -3.77 19.25
C GLY A 81 -5.63 -2.77 19.41
N TYR A 82 -5.40 -2.35 20.65
CA TYR A 82 -4.29 -1.48 21.03
C TYR A 82 -2.96 -2.01 20.52
N GLN A 83 -2.08 -1.12 20.07
CA GLN A 83 -0.77 -1.44 19.48
C GLN A 83 -0.79 -2.42 18.28
N GLY A 84 -1.93 -2.61 17.63
CA GLY A 84 -2.05 -3.61 16.56
C GLY A 84 -2.29 -5.03 17.08
N HIS A 85 -2.80 -5.18 18.30
CA HIS A 85 -3.14 -6.48 18.87
C HIS A 85 -4.20 -7.22 18.03
N CYS A 86 -3.96 -8.48 17.70
CA CYS A 86 -4.87 -9.34 16.97
C CYS A 86 -5.38 -10.45 17.89
N SER A 87 -6.65 -10.35 18.31
CA SER A 87 -7.26 -11.24 19.30
C SER A 87 -7.40 -12.71 18.87
N LYS A 88 -7.26 -12.99 17.57
CA LYS A 88 -7.35 -14.34 16.99
C LYS A 88 -6.02 -14.90 16.51
N CYS A 89 -4.95 -14.10 16.60
CA CYS A 89 -3.64 -14.48 16.11
C CYS A 89 -2.92 -15.36 17.14
N ASN A 90 -2.16 -16.34 16.64
CA ASN A 90 -1.14 -17.00 17.44
C ASN A 90 0.08 -16.07 17.64
N ALA A 91 1.07 -16.50 18.44
CA ALA A 91 2.22 -15.65 18.77
C ALA A 91 3.02 -15.19 17.54
N VAL A 92 3.21 -16.06 16.54
CA VAL A 92 3.95 -15.73 15.31
C VAL A 92 3.17 -14.75 14.45
N GLU A 93 1.86 -14.97 14.31
CA GLU A 93 0.97 -14.06 13.60
C GLU A 93 0.89 -12.68 14.28
N GLN A 94 0.91 -12.64 15.61
CA GLN A 94 0.91 -11.39 16.37
C GLN A 94 2.20 -10.61 16.18
N GLU A 95 3.35 -11.28 16.21
CA GLU A 95 4.65 -10.65 15.94
C GLU A 95 4.71 -10.09 14.52
N HIS A 96 4.20 -10.86 13.55
CA HIS A 96 4.06 -10.41 12.17
C HIS A 96 3.15 -9.18 12.04
N MET A 97 2.01 -9.18 12.74
CA MET A 97 1.08 -8.04 12.76
C MET A 97 1.74 -6.79 13.33
N HIS A 98 2.44 -6.92 14.46
CA HIS A 98 3.20 -5.82 15.05
C HIS A 98 4.24 -5.26 14.08
N ALA A 99 4.99 -6.11 13.38
CA ALA A 99 5.98 -5.68 12.41
C ALA A 99 5.35 -4.86 11.27
N ILE A 100 4.23 -5.31 10.72
CA ILE A 100 3.52 -4.60 9.64
C ILE A 100 2.94 -3.27 10.13
N VAL A 101 2.22 -3.29 11.25
CA VAL A 101 1.55 -2.11 11.79
C VAL A 101 2.56 -1.04 12.19
N TYR A 102 3.62 -1.44 12.89
CA TYR A 102 4.69 -0.52 13.26
C TYR A 102 5.38 0.10 12.04
N HIS A 103 5.71 -0.73 11.04
CA HIS A 103 6.32 -0.26 9.80
C HIS A 103 5.40 0.72 9.06
N PHE A 104 4.12 0.38 8.91
CA PHE A 104 3.13 1.26 8.31
C PHE A 104 3.02 2.60 9.05
N ILE A 105 2.87 2.58 10.37
CA ILE A 105 2.76 3.80 11.19
C ILE A 105 4.00 4.67 11.01
N LYS A 106 5.20 4.08 11.13
CA LYS A 106 6.47 4.79 11.01
C LYS A 106 6.60 5.45 9.64
N GLU A 107 6.42 4.69 8.57
CA GLU A 107 6.62 5.18 7.21
C GLU A 107 5.54 6.21 6.83
N TYR A 108 4.28 5.94 7.18
CA TYR A 108 3.16 6.81 6.85
C TYR A 108 3.21 8.14 7.62
N SER A 109 3.49 8.10 8.93
CA SER A 109 3.62 9.30 9.76
C SER A 109 4.80 10.19 9.37
N THR A 110 5.89 9.57 8.89
CA THR A 110 7.11 10.28 8.50
C THR A 110 7.00 10.86 7.09
N LYS A 111 6.61 10.06 6.09
CA LYS A 111 6.55 10.47 4.68
C LYS A 111 5.34 11.36 4.38
N TYR A 112 4.21 11.09 5.03
CA TYR A 112 2.93 11.75 4.74
C TYR A 112 2.30 12.35 6.00
N SER A 113 3.10 13.11 6.75
CA SER A 113 2.70 13.70 8.04
C SER A 113 1.40 14.51 8.00
N SER A 114 1.06 15.14 6.88
CA SER A 114 -0.21 15.86 6.68
C SER A 114 -1.41 14.90 6.61
N TYR A 115 -1.30 13.82 5.86
CA TYR A 115 -2.32 12.77 5.77
C TYR A 115 -2.44 11.99 7.08
N TRP A 116 -1.32 11.63 7.69
CA TRP A 116 -1.27 10.99 8.99
C TRP A 116 -2.05 11.75 10.06
N ARG A 117 -1.83 13.07 10.17
CA ARG A 117 -2.56 13.92 11.14
C ARG A 117 -4.07 13.89 10.95
N ARG A 118 -4.56 13.71 9.72
CA ARG A 118 -6.01 13.64 9.43
C ARG A 118 -6.62 12.34 9.94
N VAL A 119 -5.89 11.23 9.83
CA VAL A 119 -6.38 9.88 10.23
C VAL A 119 -6.06 9.54 11.68
N LEU A 120 -5.09 10.24 12.30
CA LEU A 120 -4.65 10.01 13.68
C LEU A 120 -5.79 9.94 14.72
N PRO A 121 -6.83 10.79 14.68
CA PRO A 121 -7.93 10.68 15.64
C PRO A 121 -8.67 9.33 15.62
N ARG A 122 -8.53 8.57 14.52
CA ARG A 122 -9.14 7.25 14.35
C ARG A 122 -8.14 6.11 14.54
N LEU A 123 -6.84 6.36 14.34
CA LEU A 123 -5.77 5.37 14.47
C LEU A 123 -4.97 5.49 15.77
N GLY A 124 -5.24 6.49 16.60
CA GLY A 124 -4.46 6.78 17.81
C GLY A 124 -4.33 5.57 18.75
N TYR A 125 -5.35 4.71 18.82
CA TYR A 125 -5.32 3.49 19.63
C TYR A 125 -4.18 2.52 19.24
N LEU A 126 -3.69 2.56 18.00
CA LEU A 126 -2.52 1.76 17.57
C LEU A 126 -1.20 2.25 18.17
N LEU A 127 -1.19 3.44 18.80
CA LEU A 127 0.00 4.02 19.41
C LEU A 127 0.06 3.84 20.93
N TYR A 128 -1.08 3.54 21.57
CA TYR A 128 -1.16 3.46 23.03
C TYR A 128 -0.92 2.03 23.51
N GLU A 129 -0.03 1.87 24.48
CA GLU A 129 0.12 0.65 25.27
C GLU A 129 -1.08 0.53 26.22
N SER A 130 -1.69 -0.65 26.28
CA SER A 130 -2.68 -0.93 27.31
C SER A 130 -1.94 -1.29 28.59
N ASP A 131 -1.94 -0.37 29.56
CA ASP A 131 -1.51 -0.63 30.94
C ASP A 131 -2.32 -1.77 31.61
#